data_AF-Q9VLE7-F1
#
_entry.id   AF-Q9VLE7-F1
#
_cell.length_a   1.000
_cell.length_b   1.000
_cell.length_c   1.000
_cell.angle_alpha   90.00
_cell.angle_beta   90.00
_cell.angle_gamma   90.00
#
_symmetry.space_group_name_H-M   'P 1'
#
loop_
_entity.id
_entity.type
_entity.pdbx_description
1 polymer ?
#
loop_
_entity_poly.entity_id
_entity_poly.type
_entity_poly.pdbx_seq_one_letter_code
_entity_poly.pdbx_strand_id
1 'polypeptide(L)'
;MVSAKTIIATGVLNILGISFFVAQPKDRCSAAPPVGKYIFLLAILLLFWDSDMIPRKLKPFSPRIFACGDLLFTIFFTEIILLVGWCGLERMTYRFIFSVCRGKPGCNYGLMTFCSILGAVGSLCIVLEVLTQRKMKNLVGQNSAGLLIPQDAGPVFKFIHDVRTFVRGAIYFFQLTREERILSVHAFEAQLRYKKGQDVQPGEPAVQDSGNQMDAGKSTTEPEIVHELSP
;
A
#
# COMPACT_ATOMS: atom_id res chain seq x y z
N MET A 1 19.57 10.92 -3.08
CA MET A 1 18.46 11.07 -3.99
C MET A 1 19.05 10.85 -5.37
N VAL A 2 18.30 10.25 -6.29
CA VAL A 2 18.76 10.14 -7.68
C VAL A 2 18.99 11.54 -8.23
N SER A 3 20.04 11.73 -9.05
CA SER A 3 20.35 13.03 -9.61
C SER A 3 19.24 13.51 -10.55
N ALA A 4 18.90 14.80 -10.50
CA ALA A 4 17.97 15.43 -11.44
C ALA A 4 18.33 15.15 -12.91
N LYS A 5 19.63 15.14 -13.22
CA LYS A 5 20.14 14.83 -14.56
C LYS A 5 19.79 13.41 -14.99
N THR A 6 19.93 12.44 -14.09
CA THR A 6 19.61 11.03 -14.32
C THR A 6 18.12 10.85 -14.62
N ILE A 7 17.26 11.55 -13.88
CA ILE A 7 15.81 11.47 -14.04
C ILE A 7 15.38 12.10 -15.37
N ILE A 8 15.92 13.28 -15.70
CA ILE A 8 15.67 13.94 -16.99
C ILE A 8 16.15 13.05 -18.13
N ALA A 9 17.37 12.51 -18.06
CA ALA A 9 17.91 11.62 -19.09
C ALA A 9 17.04 10.37 -19.27
N THR A 10 16.67 9.71 -18.17
CA THR A 10 15.81 8.52 -18.21
C THR A 10 14.43 8.82 -18.80
N GLY A 11 13.83 9.96 -18.41
CA GLY A 11 12.56 10.42 -18.95
C GLY A 11 12.63 10.69 -20.45
N VAL A 12 13.66 11.42 -20.90
CA VAL A 12 13.89 11.71 -22.32
C VAL A 12 14.09 10.43 -23.13
N LEU A 13 14.93 9.50 -22.65
CA LEU A 13 15.16 8.21 -23.32
C LEU A 13 13.86 7.41 -23.48
N ASN A 14 13.02 7.37 -22.45
CA ASN A 14 11.72 6.68 -22.49
C ASN A 14 10.72 7.37 -23.42
N ILE A 15 10.71 8.70 -23.48
CA ILE A 15 9.85 9.47 -24.42
C ILE A 15 10.30 9.24 -25.87
N LEU A 16 11.62 9.17 -26.12
CA LEU A 16 12.18 8.81 -27.43
C LEU A 16 11.95 7.34 -27.80
N GLY A 17 11.44 6.51 -26.87
CA GLY A 17 11.23 5.08 -27.09
C GLY A 17 12.53 4.27 -27.16
N ILE A 18 13.64 4.83 -26.68
CA ILE A 18 14.92 4.13 -26.60
C ILE A 18 14.89 3.26 -25.35
N SER A 19 15.06 1.95 -25.54
CA SER A 19 15.16 0.98 -24.44
C SER A 19 16.50 0.27 -24.51
N PHE A 20 17.16 0.09 -23.37
CA PHE A 20 18.50 -0.51 -23.29
C PHE A 20 18.45 -1.96 -22.86
N PHE A 21 17.68 -2.28 -21.83
CA PHE A 21 17.70 -3.60 -21.20
C PHE A 21 16.52 -4.45 -21.63
N VAL A 22 15.34 -3.84 -21.70
CA VAL A 22 14.09 -4.52 -22.01
C VAL A 22 13.51 -3.91 -23.26
N ALA A 23 13.37 -4.72 -24.32
CA ALA A 23 12.73 -4.26 -25.55
C ALA A 23 11.29 -3.80 -25.26
N GLN A 24 11.04 -2.48 -25.24
CA GLN A 24 9.68 -1.98 -25.16
C GLN A 24 8.97 -2.33 -26.47
N PRO A 25 7.79 -2.97 -26.41
CA PRO A 25 7.04 -3.25 -27.62
C PRO A 25 6.72 -1.92 -28.31
N LYS A 26 7.22 -1.73 -29.53
CA LYS A 26 6.91 -0.57 -30.39
C LYS A 26 5.40 -0.43 -30.56
N ASP A 27 4.73 -1.58 -30.65
CA ASP A 27 3.29 -1.71 -30.71
C ASP A 27 2.75 -1.75 -29.29
N ARG A 28 2.44 -0.53 -28.81
CA ARG A 28 1.57 -0.18 -27.70
C ARG A 28 1.03 -1.38 -26.91
N CYS A 29 1.40 -1.47 -25.64
CA CYS A 29 0.90 -2.48 -24.70
C CYS A 29 -0.63 -2.64 -24.71
N SER A 30 -1.33 -1.57 -25.11
CA SER A 30 -2.65 -1.62 -25.70
C SER A 30 -2.85 -0.49 -26.73
N ALA A 31 -3.87 -0.57 -27.59
CA ALA A 31 -4.31 0.51 -28.48
C ALA A 31 -4.78 1.80 -27.76
N ALA A 32 -4.73 1.83 -26.42
CA ALA A 32 -5.07 2.98 -25.60
C ALA A 32 -4.22 4.23 -25.95
N PRO A 33 -4.74 5.44 -25.67
CA PRO A 33 -4.00 6.66 -25.90
C PRO A 33 -2.73 6.72 -25.05
N PRO A 34 -1.61 7.23 -25.60
CA PRO A 34 -0.32 7.23 -24.93
C PRO A 34 -0.26 8.14 -23.70
N VAL A 35 -1.30 8.97 -23.48
CA VAL A 35 -1.40 9.90 -22.35
C VAL A 35 -1.26 9.20 -21.00
N GLY A 36 -1.91 8.04 -20.83
CA GLY A 36 -1.83 7.26 -19.59
C GLY A 36 -0.39 6.82 -19.29
N LYS A 37 0.34 6.35 -20.32
CA LYS A 37 1.76 5.95 -20.19
C LYS A 37 2.61 7.10 -19.68
N TYR A 38 2.40 8.33 -20.18
CA TYR A 38 3.19 9.48 -19.76
C TYR A 38 2.89 9.91 -18.32
N ILE A 39 1.63 9.87 -17.88
CA ILE A 39 1.26 10.16 -16.49
C ILE A 39 1.87 9.12 -15.56
N PHE A 40 1.82 7.84 -15.93
CA PHE A 40 2.44 6.77 -15.15
C PHE A 40 3.97 6.87 -15.12
N LEU A 41 4.60 7.20 -16.25
CA LEU A 41 6.04 7.49 -16.32
C LEU A 41 6.40 8.64 -15.37
N LEU A 42 5.64 9.74 -15.38
CA LEU A 42 5.84 10.86 -14.47
C LEU A 42 5.77 10.41 -13.01
N ALA A 43 4.80 9.56 -12.65
CA ALA A 43 4.70 9.00 -11.30
C ALA A 43 5.95 8.20 -10.91
N ILE A 44 6.47 7.35 -11.79
CA ILE A 44 7.71 6.59 -11.54
C ILE A 44 8.90 7.54 -11.35
N LEU A 45 9.04 8.55 -12.21
CA LEU A 45 10.14 9.52 -12.13
C LEU A 45 10.09 10.31 -10.81
N LEU A 46 8.89 10.69 -10.35
CA LEU A 46 8.69 11.32 -9.05
C LEU A 46 9.04 10.40 -7.89
N LEU A 47 8.69 9.11 -7.99
CA LEU A 47 9.07 8.10 -6.99
C LEU A 47 10.60 7.95 -6.91
N PHE A 48 11.28 7.92 -8.04
CA PHE A 48 12.74 7.82 -8.11
C PHE A 48 13.47 9.09 -7.71
N TRP A 49 12.87 10.26 -7.90
CA TRP A 49 13.41 11.52 -7.42
C TRP A 49 13.71 11.52 -5.92
N ASP A 50 12.82 10.94 -5.14
CA ASP A 50 12.97 10.90 -3.68
C ASP A 50 13.69 9.64 -3.19
N SER A 51 13.69 8.58 -3.98
CA SER A 51 14.32 7.31 -3.61
C SER A 51 15.85 7.39 -3.67
N ASP A 52 16.52 6.71 -2.73
CA ASP A 52 17.95 6.43 -2.80
C ASP A 52 18.10 5.01 -3.37
N MET A 53 18.32 4.88 -4.69
CA MET A 53 18.46 3.55 -5.31
C MET A 53 19.70 2.80 -4.82
N ILE A 54 20.82 3.50 -4.69
CA ILE A 54 22.08 2.94 -4.20
C ILE A 54 22.35 3.54 -2.80
N PRO A 55 22.60 2.70 -1.77
CA PRO A 55 22.88 3.18 -0.44
C PRO A 55 24.11 4.10 -0.43
N ARG A 56 23.98 5.27 0.21
CA ARG A 56 25.01 6.33 0.24
C ARG A 56 26.38 5.89 0.75
N LYS A 57 26.43 4.76 1.48
CA LYS A 57 27.66 4.17 2.01
C LYS A 57 28.69 3.83 0.92
N LEU A 58 28.25 3.59 -0.32
CA LEU A 58 29.14 3.25 -1.45
C LEU A 58 29.63 4.47 -2.25
N LYS A 59 29.11 5.68 -1.97
CA LYS A 59 29.46 6.89 -2.69
C LYS A 59 30.95 7.32 -2.63
N PRO A 60 31.72 7.12 -1.55
CA PRO A 60 33.08 7.65 -1.47
C PRO A 60 34.11 6.89 -2.33
N PHE A 61 33.84 5.65 -2.73
CA PHE A 61 34.84 4.82 -3.42
C PHE A 61 35.07 5.20 -4.88
N SER A 62 34.02 5.61 -5.61
CA SER A 62 34.17 6.12 -6.98
C SER A 62 32.91 6.89 -7.42
N PRO A 63 32.95 8.23 -7.46
CA PRO A 63 31.76 9.03 -7.77
C PRO A 63 31.29 8.83 -9.23
N ARG A 64 32.21 8.55 -10.16
CA ARG A 64 31.87 8.33 -11.58
C ARG A 64 31.16 7.00 -11.80
N ILE A 65 31.68 5.92 -11.21
CA ILE A 65 31.06 4.59 -11.31
C ILE A 65 29.69 4.61 -10.62
N PHE A 66 29.59 5.30 -9.47
CA PHE A 66 28.32 5.49 -8.77
C PHE A 66 27.29 6.22 -9.65
N ALA A 67 27.67 7.33 -10.30
CA ALA A 67 26.75 8.06 -11.17
C ALA A 67 26.30 7.25 -12.40
N CYS A 68 27.21 6.47 -12.99
CA CYS A 68 26.88 5.56 -14.09
C CYS A 68 25.94 4.43 -13.62
N GLY A 69 26.23 3.82 -12.48
CA GLY A 69 25.37 2.81 -11.87
C GLY A 69 23.98 3.34 -11.56
N ASP A 70 23.89 4.51 -10.92
CA ASP A 70 22.60 5.16 -10.60
C ASP A 70 21.76 5.40 -11.86
N LEU A 71 22.38 5.83 -12.96
CA LEU A 71 21.72 5.98 -14.25
C LEU A 71 21.24 4.64 -14.82
N LEU A 72 22.11 3.63 -14.87
CA LEU A 72 21.76 2.31 -15.43
C LEU A 72 20.66 1.63 -14.62
N PHE A 73 20.72 1.66 -13.29
CA PHE A 73 19.68 1.12 -12.43
C PHE A 73 18.37 1.90 -12.58
N THR A 74 18.43 3.23 -12.65
CA THR A 74 17.22 4.05 -12.87
C THR A 74 16.55 3.69 -14.19
N ILE A 75 17.31 3.58 -15.27
CA ILE A 75 16.78 3.16 -16.58
C ILE A 75 16.20 1.75 -16.49
N PHE A 76 16.96 0.79 -15.95
CA PHE A 76 16.55 -0.61 -15.83
C PHE A 76 15.25 -0.77 -15.04
N PHE A 77 15.15 -0.18 -13.85
CA PHE A 77 13.94 -0.26 -13.04
C PHE A 77 12.78 0.51 -13.68
N THR A 78 13.02 1.64 -14.34
CA THR A 78 11.97 2.36 -15.07
C THR A 78 11.41 1.48 -16.19
N GLU A 79 12.27 0.83 -16.98
CA GLU A 79 11.87 -0.08 -18.06
C GLU A 79 11.08 -1.28 -17.52
N ILE A 80 11.53 -1.90 -16.43
CA ILE A 80 10.82 -3.02 -15.80
C ILE A 80 9.46 -2.60 -15.25
N ILE A 81 9.37 -1.48 -14.53
CA ILE A 81 8.10 -1.02 -13.96
C ILE A 81 7.12 -0.62 -15.06
N LEU A 82 7.59 -0.01 -16.15
CA LEU A 82 6.75 0.25 -17.32
C LEU A 82 6.29 -1.06 -17.98
N LEU A 83 7.18 -2.02 -18.19
CA LEU A 83 6.79 -3.28 -18.84
C LEU A 83 5.85 -4.10 -17.95
N VAL A 84 6.20 -4.34 -16.69
CA VAL A 84 5.44 -5.23 -15.81
C VAL A 84 4.25 -4.50 -15.21
N GLY A 85 4.45 -3.28 -14.72
CA GLY A 85 3.42 -2.48 -14.09
C GLY A 85 2.44 -1.90 -15.11
N TRP A 86 2.90 -1.01 -15.99
CA TRP A 86 2.01 -0.32 -16.93
C TRP A 86 1.41 -1.29 -17.95
N CYS A 87 2.23 -2.06 -18.67
CA CYS A 87 1.70 -2.95 -19.70
C CYS A 87 0.91 -4.13 -19.11
N GLY A 88 1.28 -4.61 -17.92
CA GLY A 88 0.48 -5.58 -17.18
C GLY A 88 -0.92 -5.04 -16.86
N LEU A 89 -0.99 -3.81 -16.33
CA LEU A 89 -2.25 -3.14 -16.01
C LEU A 89 -3.10 -2.91 -17.27
N GLU A 90 -2.51 -2.44 -18.37
CA GLU A 90 -3.24 -2.24 -19.63
C GLU A 90 -3.79 -3.54 -20.21
N ARG A 91 -3.01 -4.63 -20.19
CA ARG A 91 -3.48 -5.95 -20.67
C ARG A 91 -4.62 -6.49 -19.84
N MET A 92 -4.54 -6.36 -18.51
CA MET A 92 -5.64 -6.76 -17.62
C MET A 92 -6.88 -5.92 -17.87
N THR A 93 -6.71 -4.60 -18.01
CA THR A 93 -7.79 -3.66 -18.33
C THR A 93 -8.44 -4.00 -19.66
N TYR A 94 -7.65 -4.29 -20.70
CA TYR A 94 -8.17 -4.71 -22.00
C TYR A 94 -9.04 -5.97 -21.91
N ARG A 95 -8.54 -7.02 -21.24
CA ARG A 95 -9.29 -8.28 -21.08
C ARG A 95 -10.59 -8.07 -20.31
N PHE A 96 -10.53 -7.30 -19.23
CA PHE A 96 -11.71 -6.96 -18.44
C PHE A 96 -12.75 -6.22 -19.28
N ILE A 97 -12.33 -5.18 -20.01
CA ILE A 97 -13.21 -4.36 -20.83
C ILE A 97 -13.77 -5.14 -22.00
N PHE A 98 -12.97 -5.96 -22.67
CA PHE A 98 -13.44 -6.81 -23.76
C PHE A 98 -14.56 -7.75 -23.29
N SER A 99 -14.44 -8.29 -22.07
CA SER A 99 -15.49 -9.09 -21.43
C SER A 99 -16.75 -8.29 -21.11
N VAL A 100 -16.61 -7.06 -20.60
CA VAL A 100 -17.74 -6.21 -20.18
C VAL A 100 -18.50 -5.65 -21.39
N CYS A 101 -17.79 -5.11 -22.37
CA CYS A 101 -18.37 -4.42 -23.53
C CYS A 101 -18.79 -5.39 -24.67
N ARG A 102 -18.57 -6.70 -24.51
CA ARG A 102 -18.90 -7.75 -25.49
C ARG A 102 -18.49 -7.41 -26.94
N GLY A 103 -17.33 -6.77 -27.10
CA GLY A 103 -16.79 -6.43 -28.42
C GLY A 103 -17.35 -5.16 -29.09
N LYS A 104 -18.25 -4.37 -28.47
CA LYS A 104 -18.70 -3.10 -29.06
C LYS A 104 -17.53 -2.09 -29.12
N PRO A 105 -17.13 -1.60 -30.31
CA PRO A 105 -15.89 -0.83 -30.48
C PRO A 105 -15.90 0.51 -29.72
N GLY A 106 -17.04 1.23 -29.70
CA GLY A 106 -17.16 2.49 -28.99
C GLY A 106 -17.06 2.34 -27.46
N CYS A 107 -17.70 1.31 -26.91
CA CYS A 107 -17.61 0.97 -25.48
C CYS A 107 -16.17 0.59 -25.09
N ASN A 108 -15.55 -0.27 -25.90
CA ASN A 108 -14.18 -0.73 -25.68
C ASN A 108 -13.20 0.45 -25.60
N TYR A 109 -13.23 1.35 -26.59
CA TYR A 109 -12.30 2.48 -26.66
C TYR A 109 -12.52 3.49 -25.52
N GLY A 110 -13.80 3.84 -25.26
CA GLY A 110 -14.15 4.80 -24.21
C GLY A 110 -13.78 4.31 -22.82
N LEU A 111 -14.19 3.07 -22.48
CA LEU A 111 -13.91 2.49 -21.16
C LEU A 111 -12.41 2.24 -20.98
N MET A 112 -11.70 1.83 -22.05
CA MET A 112 -10.25 1.60 -21.98
C MET A 112 -9.49 2.89 -21.69
N THR A 113 -9.84 3.96 -22.40
CA THR A 113 -9.24 5.27 -22.19
C THR A 113 -9.51 5.75 -20.77
N PHE A 114 -10.75 5.63 -20.30
CA PHE A 114 -11.15 6.02 -18.96
C PHE A 114 -10.38 5.25 -17.87
N CYS A 115 -10.37 3.91 -17.94
CA CYS A 115 -9.66 3.07 -16.97
C CYS A 115 -8.14 3.29 -17.01
N SER A 116 -7.54 3.48 -18.18
CA SER A 116 -6.10 3.77 -18.32
C SER A 116 -5.73 5.11 -17.67
N ILE A 117 -6.51 6.16 -17.93
CA ILE A 117 -6.29 7.47 -17.31
C ILE A 117 -6.49 7.39 -15.79
N LEU A 118 -7.56 6.75 -15.32
CA LEU A 118 -7.80 6.57 -13.88
C LEU A 118 -6.68 5.75 -13.21
N GLY A 119 -6.21 4.69 -13.85
CA GLY A 119 -5.08 3.89 -13.36
C GLY A 119 -3.80 4.72 -13.25
N ALA A 120 -3.50 5.54 -14.25
CA ALA A 120 -2.34 6.43 -14.25
C ALA A 120 -2.44 7.52 -13.18
N VAL A 121 -3.60 8.19 -13.08
CA VAL A 121 -3.86 9.22 -12.07
C VAL A 121 -3.83 8.61 -10.67
N GLY A 122 -4.44 7.45 -10.46
CA GLY A 122 -4.39 6.72 -9.19
C GLY A 122 -2.95 6.38 -8.79
N SER A 123 -2.13 5.93 -9.75
CA SER A 123 -0.70 5.68 -9.51
C SER A 123 0.06 6.95 -9.12
N LEU A 124 -0.23 8.07 -9.79
CA LEU A 124 0.34 9.37 -9.44
C LEU A 124 -0.08 9.82 -8.02
N CYS A 125 -1.36 9.68 -7.67
CA CYS A 125 -1.86 10.00 -6.32
C CYS A 125 -1.17 9.16 -5.24
N ILE A 126 -1.02 7.85 -5.46
CA ILE A 126 -0.30 6.97 -4.52
C ILE A 126 1.15 7.44 -4.33
N VAL A 127 1.85 7.78 -5.42
CA VAL A 127 3.22 8.31 -5.33
C VAL A 127 3.23 9.63 -4.57
N LEU A 128 2.32 10.56 -4.87
CA LEU A 128 2.22 11.84 -4.16
C LEU A 128 1.95 11.66 -2.67
N GLU A 129 1.10 10.73 -2.27
CA GLU A 129 0.85 10.40 -0.88
C GLU A 129 2.11 9.85 -0.19
N VAL A 130 2.81 8.91 -0.83
CA VAL A 130 4.07 8.34 -0.30
C VAL A 130 5.15 9.43 -0.15
N LEU A 131 5.28 10.32 -1.12
CA LEU A 131 6.24 11.42 -1.10
C LEU A 131 5.88 12.48 -0.04
N THR A 132 4.60 12.85 0.04
CA THR A 132 4.11 13.83 1.02
C THR A 132 4.27 13.32 2.44
N GLN A 133 4.02 12.03 2.68
CA GLN A 133 4.27 11.38 3.95
C GLN A 133 5.74 11.50 4.39
N ARG A 134 6.68 11.37 3.46
CA ARG A 134 8.11 11.52 3.79
C ARG A 134 8.47 12.96 4.15
N LYS A 135 7.93 13.94 3.40
CA LYS A 135 8.12 15.37 3.71
C LYS A 135 7.50 15.74 5.07
N MET A 136 6.28 15.30 5.36
CA MET A 136 5.64 15.53 6.66
C MET A 136 6.44 14.88 7.79
N LYS A 137 6.94 13.65 7.62
CA LYS A 137 7.79 13.00 8.63
C LYS A 137 9.08 13.76 8.89
N ASN A 138 9.70 14.36 7.87
CA ASN A 138 10.91 15.16 8.05
C ASN A 138 10.60 16.48 8.77
N LEU A 139 9.49 17.15 8.43
CA LEU A 139 9.05 18.38 9.09
C LEU A 139 8.65 18.13 10.55
N VAL A 140 7.88 17.06 10.79
CA VAL A 140 7.50 16.65 12.15
C VAL A 140 8.74 16.22 12.92
N GLY A 141 9.63 15.40 12.35
CA GLY A 141 10.85 14.96 13.04
C GLY A 141 11.80 16.10 13.41
N GLN A 142 11.88 17.15 12.59
CA GLN A 142 12.72 18.31 12.87
C GLN A 142 12.12 19.22 13.94
N ASN A 143 10.78 19.28 14.03
CA ASN A 143 10.07 20.11 15.02
C ASN A 143 9.62 19.33 16.28
N SER A 144 9.57 18.00 16.24
CA SER A 144 9.11 17.13 17.32
C SER A 144 10.13 16.98 18.44
N ALA A 145 11.33 17.57 18.30
CA ALA A 145 12.15 17.84 19.47
C ALA A 145 11.46 18.81 20.46
N GLY A 146 10.38 19.49 20.07
CA GLY A 146 9.58 20.33 20.98
C GLY A 146 8.07 20.40 20.75
N LEU A 147 7.52 19.90 19.64
CA LEU A 147 6.07 20.03 19.37
C LEU A 147 5.23 18.88 19.93
N LEU A 148 4.41 19.20 20.93
CA LEU A 148 3.18 18.49 21.26
C LEU A 148 2.36 18.26 19.97
N ILE A 149 1.94 17.02 19.75
CA ILE A 149 1.05 16.62 18.65
C ILE A 149 -0.17 17.55 18.68
N PRO A 150 -0.47 18.33 17.62
CA PRO A 150 -1.70 19.12 17.58
C PRO A 150 -2.88 18.13 17.64
N GLN A 151 -3.61 18.14 18.75
CA GLN A 151 -4.80 17.30 18.95
C GLN A 151 -5.93 17.61 17.95
N ASP A 152 -5.78 18.66 17.14
CA ASP A 152 -6.82 19.21 16.28
C ASP A 152 -6.54 19.03 14.78
N ALA A 153 -5.86 17.94 14.41
CA ALA A 153 -5.82 17.53 13.01
C ALA A 153 -7.25 17.15 12.58
N GLY A 154 -7.80 17.92 11.64
CA GLY A 154 -9.20 17.80 11.22
C GLY A 154 -9.64 16.38 10.82
N PRO A 155 -10.96 16.15 10.72
CA PRO A 155 -11.57 14.83 10.59
C PRO A 155 -11.04 14.00 9.42
N VAL A 156 -10.60 14.65 8.34
CA VAL A 156 -10.03 13.98 7.15
C VAL A 156 -8.70 13.29 7.47
N PHE A 157 -7.81 13.94 8.24
CA PHE A 157 -6.51 13.34 8.56
C PHE A 157 -6.67 12.14 9.49
N LYS A 158 -7.56 12.26 10.49
CA LYS A 158 -7.93 11.15 11.37
C LYS A 158 -8.50 9.98 10.59
N PHE A 159 -9.41 10.25 9.65
CA PHE A 159 -9.97 9.23 8.76
C PHE A 159 -8.89 8.53 7.90
N ILE A 160 -7.99 9.28 7.26
CA ILE A 160 -6.91 8.70 6.46
C ILE A 160 -5.98 7.84 7.34
N HIS A 161 -5.67 8.29 8.55
CA HIS A 161 -4.85 7.54 9.50
C HIS A 161 -5.54 6.25 9.96
N ASP A 162 -6.84 6.30 10.26
CA ASP A 162 -7.64 5.14 10.65
C ASP A 162 -7.75 4.12 9.51
N VAL A 163 -8.05 4.57 8.29
CA VAL A 163 -8.07 3.71 7.10
C VAL A 163 -6.72 3.06 6.87
N ARG A 164 -5.61 3.79 7.02
CA ARG A 164 -4.26 3.22 6.89
C ARG A 164 -3.96 2.18 7.96
N THR A 165 -4.31 2.47 9.21
CA THR A 165 -4.11 1.55 10.34
C THR A 165 -4.92 0.28 10.13
N PHE A 166 -6.15 0.43 9.62
CA PHE A 166 -7.01 -0.69 9.24
C PHE A 166 -6.42 -1.52 8.09
N VAL A 167 -5.98 -0.91 6.99
CA VAL A 167 -5.37 -1.62 5.85
C VAL A 167 -4.12 -2.37 6.28
N ARG A 168 -3.27 -1.72 7.09
CA ARG A 168 -2.04 -2.35 7.61
C ARG A 168 -2.37 -3.51 8.56
N GLY A 169 -3.34 -3.33 9.45
CA GLY A 169 -3.84 -4.37 10.33
C GLY A 169 -4.41 -5.56 9.54
N ALA A 170 -5.18 -5.30 8.48
CA ALA A 170 -5.72 -6.32 7.60
C ALA A 170 -4.61 -7.12 6.88
N ILE A 171 -3.60 -6.43 6.33
CA ILE A 171 -2.45 -7.10 5.68
C ILE A 171 -1.74 -8.04 6.66
N TYR A 172 -1.43 -7.57 7.87
CA TYR A 172 -0.81 -8.42 8.89
C TYR A 172 -1.73 -9.58 9.30
N PHE A 173 -3.03 -9.32 9.45
CA PHE A 173 -4.01 -10.36 9.79
C PHE A 173 -4.10 -11.46 8.72
N PHE A 174 -4.04 -11.10 7.43
CA PHE A 174 -4.04 -12.07 6.33
C PHE A 174 -2.73 -12.85 6.19
N GLN A 175 -1.61 -12.33 6.70
CA GLN A 175 -0.33 -13.04 6.70
C GLN A 175 -0.21 -14.07 7.84
N LEU A 176 -1.02 -13.95 8.89
CA LEU A 176 -1.02 -14.89 10.01
C LEU A 176 -1.56 -16.27 9.60
N THR A 177 -0.98 -17.31 10.20
CA THR A 177 -1.50 -18.68 10.12
C THR A 177 -2.92 -18.74 10.66
N ARG A 178 -3.64 -19.84 10.36
CA ARG A 178 -5.03 -20.00 10.81
C ARG A 178 -5.15 -19.97 12.34
N GLU A 179 -4.21 -20.60 13.03
CA GLU A 179 -4.17 -20.68 14.50
C GLU A 179 -3.91 -19.30 15.13
N GLU A 180 -2.92 -18.57 14.61
CA GLU A 180 -2.59 -17.22 15.06
C GLU A 180 -3.76 -16.24 14.83
N ARG A 181 -4.51 -16.39 13.73
CA ARG A 181 -5.72 -15.57 13.49
C ARG A 181 -6.76 -15.79 14.57
N ILE A 182 -7.06 -17.03 14.95
CA ILE A 182 -8.03 -17.33 16.00
C ILE A 182 -7.59 -16.73 17.33
N LEU A 183 -6.31 -16.86 17.69
CA LEU A 183 -5.74 -16.25 18.90
C LEU A 183 -5.87 -14.72 18.88
N SER A 184 -5.59 -14.08 17.75
CA SER A 184 -5.71 -12.62 17.64
C SER A 184 -7.17 -12.13 17.75
N VAL A 185 -8.13 -12.90 17.22
CA VAL A 185 -9.57 -12.61 17.37
C VAL A 185 -9.98 -12.72 18.83
N HIS A 186 -9.58 -13.78 19.53
CA HIS A 186 -9.87 -13.94 20.96
C HIS A 186 -9.24 -12.84 21.82
N ALA A 187 -8.00 -12.44 21.52
CA ALA A 187 -7.35 -11.33 22.20
C ALA A 187 -8.12 -10.01 21.99
N PHE A 188 -8.61 -9.77 20.77
CA PHE A 188 -9.41 -8.58 20.47
C PHE A 188 -10.78 -8.61 21.14
N GLU A 189 -11.46 -9.76 21.16
CA GLU A 189 -12.71 -9.96 21.91
C GLU A 189 -12.51 -9.75 23.41
N ALA A 190 -11.41 -10.25 23.98
CA ALA A 190 -11.07 -10.03 25.39
C ALA A 190 -10.87 -8.54 25.70
N GLN A 191 -10.20 -7.80 24.81
CA GLN A 191 -10.05 -6.34 24.94
C GLN A 191 -11.39 -5.60 24.87
N LEU A 192 -12.30 -6.02 23.97
CA LEU A 192 -13.64 -5.45 23.88
C LEU A 192 -14.47 -5.73 25.14
N ARG A 193 -14.39 -6.94 25.70
CA ARG A 193 -15.07 -7.29 26.96
C ARG A 193 -14.52 -6.49 28.14
N TYR A 194 -13.20 -6.36 28.23
CA TYR A 194 -12.55 -5.55 29.26
C TYR A 194 -13.01 -4.09 29.19
N LYS A 195 -13.02 -3.51 27.97
CA LYS A 195 -13.49 -2.13 27.76
C LYS A 195 -14.96 -1.96 28.10
N LYS A 196 -15.82 -2.90 27.69
CA LYS A 196 -17.26 -2.88 28.02
C LYS A 196 -17.53 -2.97 29.53
N GLY A 197 -16.72 -3.73 30.26
CA GLY A 197 -16.79 -3.80 31.72
C GLY A 197 -16.39 -2.49 32.40
N GLN A 198 -15.50 -1.72 31.78
CA GLN A 198 -15.03 -0.43 32.31
C GLN A 198 -16.08 0.69 32.21
N ASP A 199 -17.02 0.59 31.26
CA ASP A 199 -18.13 1.53 31.13
C ASP A 199 -19.25 1.30 32.17
N VAL A 200 -19.22 0.18 32.90
CA VAL A 200 -20.12 -0.05 34.05
C VAL A 200 -19.57 0.75 35.23
N GLN A 201 -20.14 1.93 35.46
CA GLN A 201 -19.72 2.80 36.57
C GLN A 201 -19.71 2.02 37.90
N PRO A 202 -18.60 2.07 38.66
CA PRO A 202 -18.55 1.57 40.02
C PRO A 202 -19.33 2.55 40.91
N GLY A 203 -20.66 2.44 40.91
CA GLY A 203 -21.51 3.38 41.62
C GLY A 203 -22.99 3.05 41.64
N GLU A 204 -23.48 2.16 40.76
CA GLU A 204 -24.86 1.74 40.84
C GLU A 204 -24.97 0.53 41.78
N PRO A 205 -25.53 0.69 43.00
CA PRO A 205 -25.70 -0.42 43.93
C PRO A 205 -26.55 -1.48 43.24
N ALA A 206 -25.99 -2.67 43.11
CA ALA A 206 -26.70 -3.84 42.63
C ALA A 206 -27.98 -3.97 43.46
N VAL A 207 -29.12 -3.63 42.86
CA VAL A 207 -30.43 -4.04 43.37
C VAL A 207 -30.37 -5.56 43.30
N GLN A 208 -30.16 -6.14 44.47
CA GLN A 208 -29.99 -7.55 44.73
C GLN A 208 -31.33 -8.22 44.42
N ASP A 209 -31.56 -8.54 43.15
CA ASP A 209 -32.74 -9.28 42.70
C ASP A 209 -32.63 -10.71 43.23
N SER A 210 -33.11 -10.87 44.46
CA SER A 210 -33.14 -12.11 45.21
C SER A 210 -34.38 -12.88 44.73
N GLY A 211 -34.29 -13.52 43.58
CA GLY A 211 -35.44 -14.16 42.97
C GLY A 211 -35.08 -15.35 42.08
N ASN A 212 -35.34 -16.55 42.59
CA ASN A 212 -35.41 -17.81 41.84
C ASN A 212 -34.08 -18.47 41.46
N GLN A 213 -33.43 -18.96 42.51
CA GLN A 213 -32.83 -20.29 42.55
C GLN A 213 -33.79 -21.34 41.96
N MET A 214 -33.53 -21.79 40.73
CA MET A 214 -34.01 -23.08 40.25
C MET A 214 -32.82 -23.87 39.72
N ASP A 215 -32.55 -24.94 40.46
CA ASP A 215 -31.70 -26.07 40.12
C ASP A 215 -31.93 -26.58 38.69
N ALA A 216 -30.84 -26.90 37.99
CA ALA A 216 -30.61 -28.24 37.44
C ALA A 216 -29.29 -28.24 36.67
N GLY A 217 -28.33 -28.98 37.21
CA GLY A 217 -26.99 -29.10 36.64
C GLY A 217 -26.95 -29.72 35.25
N LYS A 218 -25.89 -29.36 34.53
CA LYS A 218 -25.18 -30.30 33.66
C LYS A 218 -23.71 -29.89 33.62
N SER A 219 -22.94 -30.49 34.53
CA SER A 219 -21.48 -30.50 34.47
C SER A 219 -21.06 -31.11 33.14
N THR A 220 -20.62 -30.29 32.21
CA THR A 220 -20.03 -30.78 30.96
C THR A 220 -18.54 -30.85 31.20
N THR A 221 -18.06 -32.08 31.28
CA THR A 221 -16.69 -32.52 31.51
C THR A 221 -15.71 -31.74 30.63
N GLU A 222 -14.75 -31.08 31.27
CA GLU A 222 -13.63 -30.39 30.63
C GLU A 222 -12.73 -31.44 29.93
N PRO A 223 -12.48 -31.33 28.61
CA PRO A 223 -11.64 -32.28 27.90
C PRO A 223 -10.18 -32.12 28.30
N GLU A 224 -9.62 -33.18 28.89
CA GLU A 224 -8.21 -33.37 29.18
C GLU A 224 -7.40 -33.29 27.88
N ILE A 225 -6.64 -32.20 27.70
CA ILE A 225 -5.73 -32.02 26.56
C ILE A 225 -4.52 -32.91 26.80
N VAL A 226 -4.52 -34.09 26.16
CA VAL A 226 -3.37 -35.00 26.12
C VAL A 226 -2.28 -34.34 25.26
N HIS A 227 -1.25 -33.83 25.93
CA HIS A 227 -0.04 -33.33 25.30
C HIS A 227 0.85 -34.52 24.96
N GLU A 228 0.67 -35.12 23.78
CA GLU A 228 1.68 -36.05 23.23
C GLU A 228 2.93 -35.24 22.83
N LEU A 229 3.89 -35.14 23.76
CA LEU A 229 5.29 -34.94 23.41
C LEU A 229 5.79 -36.23 22.76
N SER A 230 5.87 -36.26 21.43
CA SER A 230 6.78 -37.17 20.74
C SER A 230 8.13 -36.46 20.51
N PRO A 231 9.25 -37.18 20.71
CA PRO A 231 10.62 -36.64 20.71
C PRO A 231 11.11 -36.12 19.35
#